data_AF-A0A8H2W9N9-F1
#
_entry.id   AF-A0A8H2W9N9-F1
#
_cell.length_a   1.000
_cell.length_b   1.000
_cell.length_c   1.000
_cell.angle_alpha   90.00
_cell.angle_beta   90.00
_cell.angle_gamma   90.00
#
_symmetry.space_group_name_H-M   'P 1'
#
loop_
_entity.id
_entity.type
_entity.pdbx_description
1 polymer ?
#
loop_
_entity_poly.entity_id
_entity_poly.type
_entity_poly.pdbx_seq_one_letter_code
_entity_poly.pdbx_strand_id
1 'polypeptide(L)'
;MAQSGHSDIDATVVNDAVPSSMSYKGKEKADALDENAYRRNTKIGGSNPTPSFIHSEDYFATKRPFCVKIGEDGLIGALEELDSQLQASGRPRLLSRKKPTEWLGFMGEEVNPGEIGVVNHAGLPKILTRPGTYPPFPFRNWWARTWKGTRGVSDTILFFQGLTVVQVSLNQVAVVSDPQNRIFIVREGGFAAFAVQGTYDVLEVVDQTHLTDHVQDKVTGATLGWMQEVTMPSQVGDHASNYVVAGFLDIPANNVAVLQRGDEMEQVPAGQHCITNPNVKLRGLFTCGENQIEMPTKDIYTRDQVPVSLTIYMKWQLLEPLKLTTHGYNSPYEALRDKAQSILTQIVAHLDYSSMVKQRTIGSDHMEDPTDPSSPFLDALRTRAMDDLHVAALEYGILLKDLAVIDRQFKGDIASTMDKLTTRALQAQVEAANVDRENSNKVKQEQGALQVAQVKAQARKTEAEALAYATTTAAKAEAEAVIIAAEAQAAAIKLQAQAEADAIAARSNADSRVEDAFAREMEVRRVDVERVKAFGPRAVFVPCETGGVPGNPTTNALMTGMAMRLGHEEGAASSRK
;
A
#
# COMPACT_ATOMS: atom_id res chain seq x y z
N MET A 1 -20.63 35.67 -66.66
CA MET A 1 -19.29 36.31 -66.68
C MET A 1 -18.65 36.07 -65.32
N ALA A 2 -17.43 35.51 -65.31
CA ALA A 2 -16.52 35.19 -64.19
C ALA A 2 -17.06 34.21 -63.11
N GLN A 3 -16.68 32.92 -63.08
CA GLN A 3 -15.45 32.29 -62.52
C GLN A 3 -15.20 32.71 -61.05
N SER A 4 -14.90 31.87 -60.05
CA SER A 4 -14.49 30.45 -59.85
C SER A 4 -14.48 30.28 -58.30
N GLY A 5 -14.67 29.16 -57.61
CA GLY A 5 -14.30 27.76 -57.80
C GLY A 5 -14.29 27.07 -56.40
N HIS A 6 -14.63 25.76 -56.40
CA HIS A 6 -14.31 24.64 -55.48
C HIS A 6 -13.96 24.86 -53.99
N SER A 7 -14.34 23.99 -53.03
CA SER A 7 -14.84 22.60 -53.07
C SER A 7 -15.35 22.14 -51.68
N ASP A 8 -16.38 21.28 -51.72
CA ASP A 8 -16.80 20.16 -50.86
C ASP A 8 -16.06 19.87 -49.53
N ILE A 9 -16.83 19.63 -48.45
CA ILE A 9 -16.76 18.41 -47.61
C ILE A 9 -18.16 18.08 -47.06
N ASP A 10 -18.62 16.88 -47.39
CA ASP A 10 -19.85 16.22 -46.95
C ASP A 10 -19.80 15.83 -45.46
N ALA A 11 -20.93 16.03 -44.79
CA ALA A 11 -21.20 15.51 -43.46
C ALA A 11 -21.95 14.17 -43.58
N THR A 12 -21.54 13.14 -42.85
CA THR A 12 -22.48 12.13 -42.35
C THR A 12 -21.93 11.39 -41.14
N VAL A 13 -22.77 11.37 -40.11
CA VAL A 13 -22.61 10.72 -38.80
C VAL A 13 -23.00 9.25 -38.93
N VAL A 14 -22.18 8.33 -38.38
CA VAL A 14 -22.66 7.03 -37.90
C VAL A 14 -21.98 6.74 -36.56
N ASN A 15 -22.80 6.72 -35.51
CA ASN A 15 -22.47 6.14 -34.21
C ASN A 15 -22.31 4.63 -34.35
N ASP A 16 -21.26 4.06 -33.78
CA ASP A 16 -21.36 2.78 -33.08
C ASP A 16 -20.29 2.70 -31.98
N ALA A 17 -20.77 2.42 -30.77
CA ALA A 17 -19.98 2.30 -29.56
C ALA A 17 -19.41 0.88 -29.44
N VAL A 18 -18.11 0.77 -29.19
CA VAL A 18 -17.48 -0.41 -28.58
C VAL A 18 -16.42 0.07 -27.58
N PRO A 19 -16.45 -0.37 -26.31
CA PRO A 19 -15.45 0.02 -25.32
C PRO A 19 -14.14 -0.73 -25.57
N SER A 20 -13.05 0.01 -25.75
CA SER A 20 -11.71 -0.54 -25.86
C SER A 20 -11.24 -1.09 -24.51
N SER A 21 -11.33 -2.40 -24.33
CA SER A 21 -10.61 -3.13 -23.28
C SER A 21 -9.10 -3.06 -23.58
N MET A 22 -8.39 -2.15 -22.91
CA MET A 22 -6.93 -2.12 -22.99
C MET A 22 -6.35 -3.39 -22.35
N SER A 23 -5.46 -3.99 -23.13
CA SER A 23 -4.87 -5.30 -22.97
C SER A 23 -3.94 -5.41 -21.75
N TYR A 24 -4.20 -6.40 -20.90
CA TYR A 24 -3.38 -6.93 -19.80
C TYR A 24 -2.01 -7.52 -20.23
N LYS A 25 -1.33 -6.96 -21.24
CA LYS A 25 -0.08 -7.53 -21.79
C LYS A 25 1.21 -6.97 -21.19
N GLY A 26 1.13 -5.95 -20.34
CA GLY A 26 2.30 -5.35 -19.67
C GLY A 26 2.79 -6.14 -18.44
N LYS A 27 1.85 -6.66 -17.62
CA LYS A 27 2.16 -7.37 -16.37
C LYS A 27 2.77 -8.76 -16.60
N GLU A 28 2.26 -9.52 -17.58
CA GLU A 28 2.81 -10.85 -17.88
C GLU A 28 4.28 -10.83 -18.32
N LYS A 29 4.78 -9.74 -18.91
CA LYS A 29 6.20 -9.61 -19.27
C LYS A 29 7.10 -9.31 -18.07
N ALA A 30 6.59 -8.62 -17.04
CA ALA A 30 7.35 -8.35 -15.82
C ALA A 30 7.43 -9.61 -14.95
N ASP A 31 6.30 -10.31 -14.77
CA ASP A 31 6.25 -11.55 -13.99
C ASP A 31 7.04 -12.70 -14.67
N ALA A 32 7.04 -12.76 -16.01
CA ALA A 32 7.85 -13.74 -16.76
C ALA A 32 9.36 -13.42 -16.79
N LEU A 33 9.77 -12.19 -16.49
CA LEU A 33 11.18 -11.83 -16.30
C LEU A 33 11.67 -12.21 -14.90
N ASP A 34 10.79 -12.13 -13.89
CA ASP A 34 11.09 -12.49 -12.50
C ASP A 34 11.32 -14.01 -12.35
N GLU A 35 10.53 -14.84 -13.04
CA GLU A 35 10.68 -16.31 -12.99
C GLU A 35 11.88 -16.83 -13.82
N ASN A 36 12.28 -16.10 -14.87
CA ASN A 36 13.43 -16.46 -15.72
C ASN A 36 14.78 -15.90 -15.22
N ALA A 37 14.78 -14.86 -14.37
CA ALA A 37 15.99 -14.33 -13.75
C ALA A 37 16.64 -15.33 -12.78
N TYR A 38 15.84 -16.17 -12.10
CA TYR A 38 16.35 -17.20 -11.20
C TYR A 38 17.07 -18.37 -11.90
N ARG A 39 16.93 -18.54 -13.23
CA ARG A 39 17.47 -19.71 -13.96
C ARG A 39 18.60 -19.40 -14.94
N ARG A 40 18.92 -18.13 -15.22
CA ARG A 40 20.04 -17.81 -16.14
C ARG A 40 21.29 -17.46 -15.34
N ASN A 41 22.11 -18.49 -15.10
CA ASN A 41 23.56 -18.33 -14.98
C ASN A 41 24.08 -17.74 -16.31
N THR A 42 24.05 -16.42 -16.46
CA THR A 42 24.53 -15.73 -17.66
C THR A 42 26.05 -15.64 -17.63
N LYS A 43 26.69 -16.67 -18.18
CA LYS A 43 27.98 -16.48 -18.86
C LYS A 43 27.76 -15.50 -20.02
N ILE A 44 28.19 -14.26 -19.85
CA ILE A 44 28.31 -13.30 -20.96
C ILE A 44 29.68 -13.58 -21.61
N GLY A 45 29.70 -14.48 -22.58
CA GLY A 45 30.93 -14.89 -23.29
C GLY A 45 30.76 -16.25 -23.93
N GLY A 46 31.16 -16.37 -25.19
CA GLY A 46 30.88 -17.52 -26.08
C GLY A 46 31.22 -18.91 -25.52
N SER A 47 30.62 -19.92 -26.13
CA SER A 47 30.63 -21.34 -25.78
C SER A 47 31.98 -22.05 -25.95
N ASN A 48 33.06 -21.48 -25.41
CA ASN A 48 34.28 -22.20 -25.11
C ASN A 48 34.33 -22.41 -23.59
N PRO A 49 34.66 -23.59 -23.07
CA PRO A 49 34.96 -23.77 -21.65
C PRO A 49 36.27 -23.02 -21.37
N THR A 50 36.18 -21.71 -21.18
CA THR A 50 37.28 -20.93 -20.63
C THR A 50 37.59 -21.49 -19.24
N PRO A 51 38.88 -21.75 -18.94
CA PRO A 51 39.28 -22.25 -17.64
C PRO A 51 38.81 -21.27 -16.55
N SER A 52 38.05 -21.75 -15.57
CA SER A 52 37.61 -20.95 -14.43
C SER A 52 38.82 -20.36 -13.72
N PHE A 53 38.74 -19.11 -13.25
CA PHE A 53 39.86 -18.46 -12.54
C PHE A 53 40.20 -19.16 -11.23
N ILE A 54 39.27 -19.96 -10.71
CA ILE A 54 39.46 -20.89 -9.58
C ILE A 54 39.93 -22.24 -10.15
N HIS A 55 41.14 -22.29 -10.68
CA HIS A 55 41.82 -23.56 -10.94
C HIS A 55 42.97 -23.75 -9.96
N SER A 56 42.71 -24.57 -8.94
CA SER A 56 43.77 -25.34 -8.31
C SER A 56 44.02 -26.55 -9.22
N GLU A 57 44.94 -26.44 -10.17
CA GLU A 57 45.51 -27.66 -10.77
C GLU A 57 46.03 -28.53 -9.61
N ASP A 58 45.59 -29.79 -9.56
CA ASP A 58 46.08 -30.72 -8.55
C ASP A 58 47.58 -30.89 -8.74
N TYR A 59 48.36 -30.21 -7.91
CA TYR A 59 49.82 -30.21 -7.98
C TYR A 59 50.40 -31.64 -7.91
N PHE A 60 49.69 -32.53 -7.22
CA PHE A 60 50.03 -33.95 -7.08
C PHE A 60 49.51 -34.85 -8.22
N ALA A 61 48.80 -34.32 -9.21
CA ALA A 61 48.42 -35.07 -10.41
C ALA A 61 49.66 -35.49 -11.22
N THR A 62 50.72 -34.68 -11.18
CA THR A 62 52.03 -35.05 -11.73
C THR A 62 52.88 -35.67 -10.63
N LYS A 63 53.29 -36.94 -10.80
CA LYS A 63 54.20 -37.61 -9.85
C LYS A 63 55.56 -36.90 -9.86
N ARG A 64 55.90 -36.23 -8.76
CA ARG A 64 57.20 -35.59 -8.56
C ARG A 64 58.10 -36.50 -7.70
N PRO A 65 59.39 -36.61 -8.02
CA PRO A 65 60.30 -37.44 -7.23
C PRO A 65 60.48 -36.84 -5.84
N PHE A 66 60.50 -37.69 -4.81
CA PHE A 66 60.73 -37.32 -3.41
C PHE A 66 59.68 -36.36 -2.82
N CYS A 67 58.47 -36.36 -3.38
CA CYS A 67 57.30 -35.66 -2.86
C CYS A 67 56.10 -36.60 -2.92
N VAL A 68 55.63 -37.04 -1.76
CA VAL A 68 54.59 -38.07 -1.62
C VAL A 68 53.39 -37.47 -0.90
N LYS A 69 52.19 -37.61 -1.48
CA LYS A 69 50.93 -37.21 -0.84
C LYS A 69 50.61 -38.18 0.30
N ILE A 70 50.17 -37.66 1.44
CA ILE A 70 49.68 -38.48 2.55
C ILE A 70 48.33 -39.07 2.14
N GLY A 71 48.28 -40.40 2.00
CA GLY A 71 47.08 -41.17 1.65
C GLY A 71 46.41 -41.82 2.86
N GLU A 72 45.67 -42.90 2.61
CA GLU A 72 44.93 -43.67 3.64
C GLU A 72 45.85 -44.30 4.70
N ASP A 73 47.07 -44.68 4.32
CA ASP A 73 48.09 -45.24 5.22
C ASP A 73 48.71 -44.19 6.19
N GLY A 74 48.22 -42.94 6.12
CA GLY A 74 48.65 -41.83 6.95
C GLY A 74 50.10 -41.42 6.73
N LEU A 75 50.64 -40.66 7.69
CA LEU A 75 51.99 -40.12 7.59
C LEU A 75 53.07 -41.22 7.50
N ILE A 76 52.88 -42.32 8.22
CA ILE A 76 53.87 -43.40 8.27
C ILE A 76 54.01 -44.07 6.89
N GLY A 77 52.89 -44.36 6.21
CA GLY A 77 52.91 -44.91 4.84
C GLY A 77 53.60 -43.96 3.86
N ALA A 78 53.31 -42.66 3.94
CA ALA A 78 53.97 -41.65 3.09
C ALA A 78 55.50 -41.58 3.32
N LEU A 79 55.94 -41.70 4.58
CA LEU A 79 57.38 -41.74 4.92
C LEU A 79 58.06 -43.03 4.45
N GLU A 80 57.37 -44.17 4.47
CA GLU A 80 57.86 -45.45 3.94
C GLU A 80 57.99 -45.43 2.41
N GLU A 81 57.03 -44.83 1.71
CA GLU A 81 57.12 -44.62 0.26
C GLU A 81 58.28 -43.66 -0.07
N LEU A 82 58.41 -42.55 0.66
CA LEU A 82 59.51 -41.60 0.50
C LEU A 82 60.88 -42.26 0.76
N ASP A 83 61.01 -43.08 1.81
CA ASP A 83 62.23 -43.85 2.08
C ASP A 83 62.54 -44.85 0.97
N SER A 84 61.51 -45.49 0.40
CA SER A 84 61.65 -46.42 -0.72
C SER A 84 62.14 -45.70 -1.98
N GLN A 85 61.59 -44.52 -2.29
CA GLN A 85 62.06 -43.67 -3.40
C GLN A 85 63.52 -43.21 -3.19
N LEU A 86 63.89 -42.84 -1.96
CA LEU A 86 65.27 -42.47 -1.62
C LEU A 86 66.24 -43.65 -1.80
N GLN A 87 65.89 -44.84 -1.30
CA GLN A 87 66.69 -46.04 -1.47
C GLN A 87 66.86 -46.44 -2.94
N ALA A 88 65.78 -46.36 -3.73
CA ALA A 88 65.82 -46.67 -5.16
C ALA A 88 66.76 -45.73 -5.94
N SER A 89 66.87 -44.48 -5.50
CA SER A 89 67.82 -43.50 -6.07
C SER A 89 69.25 -43.61 -5.53
N GLY A 90 69.55 -44.60 -4.68
CA GLY A 90 70.87 -44.80 -4.05
C GLY A 90 71.19 -43.82 -2.91
N ARG A 91 70.18 -43.12 -2.39
CA ARG A 91 70.35 -42.13 -1.30
C ARG A 91 70.24 -42.79 0.08
N PRO A 92 70.81 -42.16 1.13
CA PRO A 92 70.69 -42.67 2.49
C PRO A 92 69.22 -42.71 2.93
N ARG A 93 68.87 -43.74 3.69
CA ARG A 93 67.52 -43.97 4.20
C ARG A 93 67.04 -42.79 5.06
N LEU A 94 65.75 -42.50 5.05
CA LEU A 94 65.11 -41.59 5.99
C LEU A 94 64.68 -42.34 7.27
N LEU A 95 64.15 -43.55 7.13
CA LEU A 95 63.67 -44.33 8.26
C LEU A 95 64.81 -45.05 8.97
N SER A 96 64.80 -44.97 10.30
CA SER A 96 65.75 -45.67 11.15
C SER A 96 65.34 -47.12 11.36
N ARG A 97 66.30 -48.05 11.25
CA ARG A 97 66.10 -49.49 11.54
C ARG A 97 66.12 -49.82 13.04
N LYS A 98 66.39 -48.85 13.90
CA LYS A 98 66.50 -49.09 15.34
C LYS A 98 65.17 -49.60 15.90
N LYS A 99 65.27 -50.51 16.87
CA LYS A 99 64.15 -50.98 17.68
C LYS A 99 64.24 -50.33 19.06
N PRO A 100 63.11 -50.04 19.70
CA PRO A 100 63.09 -49.65 21.11
C PRO A 100 63.72 -50.76 21.97
N THR A 101 64.35 -50.38 23.07
CA THR A 101 65.03 -51.32 23.98
C THR A 101 64.48 -51.16 25.39
N GLU A 102 63.84 -52.21 25.93
CA GLU A 102 63.19 -52.18 27.25
C GLU A 102 64.17 -52.08 28.43
N TRP A 103 65.39 -52.63 28.29
CA TRP A 103 66.35 -52.77 29.40
C TRP A 103 67.05 -51.46 29.84
N LEU A 104 67.04 -50.40 29.01
CA LEU A 104 67.73 -49.12 29.30
C LEU A 104 66.75 -47.97 29.61
N GLY A 105 65.53 -48.30 30.06
CA GLY A 105 64.42 -47.36 30.24
C GLY A 105 64.71 -46.13 31.10
N PHE A 106 65.68 -46.19 32.03
CA PHE A 106 65.97 -45.09 32.97
C PHE A 106 66.81 -43.94 32.41
N MET A 107 67.48 -44.13 31.25
CA MET A 107 68.30 -43.10 30.61
C MET A 107 67.81 -42.73 29.22
N GLY A 108 66.78 -43.39 28.69
CA GLY A 108 66.33 -43.23 27.31
C GLY A 108 65.41 -42.05 27.05
N GLU A 109 65.41 -41.63 25.78
CA GLU A 109 64.39 -40.75 25.23
C GLU A 109 63.21 -41.63 24.82
N GLU A 110 62.03 -41.32 25.32
CA GLU A 110 60.81 -42.07 25.05
C GLU A 110 60.07 -41.48 23.85
N VAL A 111 59.60 -42.35 22.95
CA VAL A 111 58.67 -41.99 21.88
C VAL A 111 57.32 -42.59 22.23
N ASN A 112 56.35 -41.74 22.56
CA ASN A 112 55.01 -42.20 22.87
C ASN A 112 54.29 -42.71 21.61
N PRO A 113 53.30 -43.62 21.74
CA PRO A 113 52.39 -43.92 20.64
C PRO A 113 51.73 -42.64 20.11
N GLY A 114 51.78 -42.43 18.79
CA GLY A 114 51.29 -41.20 18.16
C GLY A 114 52.35 -40.09 18.04
N GLU A 115 53.57 -40.33 18.50
CA GLU A 115 54.73 -39.49 18.26
C GLU A 115 55.76 -40.18 17.35
N ILE A 116 56.57 -39.36 16.68
CA ILE A 116 57.73 -39.78 15.90
C ILE A 116 59.00 -39.20 16.53
N GLY A 117 60.00 -40.05 16.68
CA GLY A 117 61.32 -39.64 17.17
C GLY A 117 62.17 -39.06 16.04
N VAL A 118 62.77 -37.90 16.26
CA VAL A 118 63.57 -37.21 15.25
C VAL A 118 65.04 -37.18 15.66
N VAL A 119 65.90 -37.77 14.82
CA VAL A 119 67.35 -37.90 15.07
C VAL A 119 68.13 -37.30 13.92
N ASN A 120 69.05 -36.38 14.24
CA ASN A 120 70.03 -35.93 13.27
C ASN A 120 71.16 -36.96 13.19
N HIS A 121 71.44 -37.49 12.00
CA HIS A 121 72.56 -38.38 11.73
C HIS A 121 73.52 -37.78 10.70
N ALA A 122 74.64 -37.20 11.15
CA ALA A 122 75.66 -36.56 10.30
C ALA A 122 75.08 -35.46 9.37
N GLY A 123 74.06 -34.73 9.83
CA GLY A 123 73.36 -33.72 9.03
C GLY A 123 72.18 -34.24 8.23
N LEU A 124 71.91 -35.56 8.25
CA LEU A 124 70.77 -36.17 7.60
C LEU A 124 69.66 -36.50 8.59
N PRO A 125 68.39 -36.25 8.26
CA PRO A 125 67.29 -36.59 9.13
C PRO A 125 67.09 -38.11 9.19
N LYS A 126 66.87 -38.62 10.40
CA LYS A 126 66.43 -40.00 10.66
C LYS A 126 65.19 -39.98 11.52
N ILE A 127 64.14 -40.66 11.05
CA ILE A 127 62.86 -40.74 11.74
C ILE A 127 62.71 -42.12 12.40
N LEU A 128 62.21 -42.14 13.62
CA LEU A 128 61.85 -43.32 14.39
C LEU A 128 60.32 -43.38 14.48
N THR A 129 59.72 -44.39 13.87
CA THR A 129 58.26 -44.56 13.81
C THR A 129 57.72 -45.53 14.87
N ARG A 130 58.57 -46.34 15.50
CA ARG A 130 58.13 -47.30 16.51
C ARG A 130 58.10 -46.65 17.89
N PRO A 131 56.99 -46.74 18.64
CA PRO A 131 56.93 -46.23 20.00
C PRO A 131 57.81 -47.06 20.94
N GLY A 132 58.23 -46.44 22.03
CA GLY A 132 59.06 -47.05 23.08
C GLY A 132 60.33 -46.25 23.37
N THR A 133 61.11 -46.74 24.33
CA THR A 133 62.30 -46.05 24.81
C THR A 133 63.51 -46.35 23.94
N TYR A 134 64.17 -45.30 23.46
CA TYR A 134 65.42 -45.40 22.72
C TYR A 134 66.58 -44.97 23.60
N PRO A 135 67.69 -45.73 23.61
CA PRO A 135 68.87 -45.33 24.38
C PRO A 135 69.36 -43.99 23.83
N PRO A 136 69.66 -43.01 24.70
CA PRO A 136 70.16 -41.70 24.23
C PRO A 136 71.59 -41.87 23.68
N PHE A 137 72.27 -42.95 24.11
CA PHE A 137 73.62 -43.37 23.76
C PHE A 137 73.60 -44.57 22.80
N PRO A 138 73.87 -44.39 21.50
CA PRO A 138 74.39 -45.49 20.70
C PRO A 138 75.88 -45.70 21.01
N PHE A 139 76.26 -46.86 21.55
CA PHE A 139 77.67 -47.26 21.79
C PHE A 139 78.55 -47.31 20.51
N ARG A 140 77.98 -47.03 19.31
CA ARG A 140 78.67 -46.99 18.02
C ARG A 140 78.15 -45.80 17.19
N ASN A 141 79.04 -44.94 16.69
CA ASN A 141 78.79 -43.73 15.87
C ASN A 141 78.13 -42.55 16.62
N TRP A 142 78.61 -42.25 17.83
CA TRP A 142 78.15 -41.15 18.70
C TRP A 142 78.42 -39.74 18.14
N TRP A 143 79.61 -39.50 17.58
CA TRP A 143 80.01 -38.18 17.05
C TRP A 143 79.10 -37.64 15.94
N ALA A 144 78.31 -38.51 15.33
CA ALA A 144 77.46 -38.18 14.20
C ALA A 144 75.96 -38.28 14.53
N ARG A 145 75.53 -38.38 15.80
CA ARG A 145 74.11 -38.54 16.14
C ARG A 145 73.69 -37.62 17.27
N THR A 146 72.65 -36.82 17.02
CA THR A 146 72.04 -35.96 18.03
C THR A 146 70.53 -36.14 18.02
N TRP A 147 69.96 -36.46 19.18
CA TRP A 147 68.51 -36.44 19.37
C TRP A 147 68.01 -35.00 19.26
N LYS A 148 66.93 -34.79 18.51
CA LYS A 148 66.36 -33.46 18.28
C LYS A 148 64.97 -33.30 18.88
N GLY A 149 64.39 -34.38 19.43
CA GLY A 149 63.10 -34.38 20.10
C GLY A 149 62.13 -35.41 19.52
N THR A 150 60.97 -35.52 20.15
CA THR A 150 59.78 -36.14 19.57
C THR A 150 58.88 -35.09 18.91
N ARG A 151 58.11 -35.51 17.92
CA ARG A 151 57.09 -34.71 17.26
C ARG A 151 55.80 -35.50 17.18
N GLY A 152 54.65 -34.85 17.29
CA GLY A 152 53.37 -35.52 17.11
C GLY A 152 53.24 -35.99 15.66
N VAL A 153 52.69 -37.18 15.45
CA VAL A 153 52.26 -37.61 14.11
C VAL A 153 51.17 -36.69 13.58
N SER A 154 50.39 -36.08 14.48
CA SER A 154 49.34 -35.10 14.17
C SER A 154 49.84 -33.66 14.08
N ASP A 155 51.15 -33.39 14.23
CA ASP A 155 51.68 -32.04 14.09
C ASP A 155 51.45 -31.54 12.65
N THR A 156 50.95 -30.31 12.51
CA THR A 156 50.55 -29.77 11.19
C THR A 156 51.73 -29.52 10.26
N ILE A 157 52.87 -29.10 10.82
CA ILE A 157 54.09 -28.84 10.07
C ILE A 157 55.27 -29.43 10.83
N LEU A 158 56.05 -30.25 10.15
CA LEU A 158 57.35 -30.71 10.62
C LEU A 158 58.40 -30.37 9.57
N PHE A 159 59.30 -29.47 9.96
CA PHE A 159 60.48 -29.12 9.19
C PHE A 159 61.74 -29.60 9.92
N PHE A 160 62.50 -30.49 9.29
CA PHE A 160 63.71 -31.03 9.90
C PHE A 160 64.76 -31.45 8.87
N GLN A 161 65.87 -30.70 8.79
CA GLN A 161 67.05 -31.02 7.96
C GLN A 161 66.69 -31.39 6.50
N GLY A 162 65.82 -30.59 5.87
CA GLY A 162 65.37 -30.82 4.51
C GLY A 162 64.22 -31.82 4.37
N LEU A 163 63.75 -32.45 5.45
CA LEU A 163 62.45 -33.11 5.47
C LEU A 163 61.37 -32.06 5.75
N THR A 164 60.40 -31.95 4.85
CA THR A 164 59.19 -31.15 5.04
C THR A 164 58.01 -32.11 5.06
N VAL A 165 57.32 -32.18 6.18
CA VAL A 165 56.04 -32.88 6.32
C VAL A 165 54.99 -31.84 6.64
N VAL A 166 53.89 -31.88 5.90
CA VAL A 166 52.73 -31.04 6.12
C VAL A 166 51.53 -31.94 6.26
N GLN A 167 50.77 -31.76 7.34
CA GLN A 167 49.52 -32.44 7.59
C GLN A 167 48.44 -31.39 7.86
N VAL A 168 47.38 -31.44 7.05
CA VAL A 168 46.25 -30.52 7.10
C VAL A 168 44.97 -31.29 7.39
N SER A 169 44.15 -30.73 8.29
CA SER A 169 42.82 -31.25 8.58
C SER A 169 41.83 -30.91 7.44
N LEU A 170 40.60 -31.43 7.52
CA LEU A 170 39.56 -31.24 6.48
C LEU A 170 39.21 -29.77 6.23
N ASN A 171 39.26 -28.93 7.25
CA ASN A 171 38.93 -27.50 7.16
C ASN A 171 40.17 -26.62 7.00
N GLN A 172 41.36 -27.21 7.00
CA GLN A 172 42.62 -26.49 6.90
C GLN A 172 43.27 -26.72 5.54
N VAL A 173 44.00 -25.71 5.12
CA VAL A 173 44.67 -25.72 3.84
C VAL A 173 46.07 -25.14 4.01
N ALA A 174 47.06 -25.83 3.47
CA ALA A 174 48.44 -25.36 3.49
C ALA A 174 48.80 -24.72 2.15
N VAL A 175 49.35 -23.52 2.20
CA VAL A 175 49.95 -22.84 1.06
C VAL A 175 51.44 -23.11 1.06
N VAL A 176 51.94 -23.71 -0.01
CA VAL A 176 53.31 -24.21 -0.10
C VAL A 176 53.99 -23.67 -1.35
N SER A 177 55.25 -23.26 -1.20
CA SER A 177 56.14 -22.94 -2.31
C SER A 177 57.00 -24.15 -2.66
N ASP A 178 56.92 -24.58 -3.92
CA ASP A 178 57.82 -25.57 -4.53
C ASP A 178 59.25 -24.99 -4.68
N PRO A 179 60.30 -25.82 -4.71
CA PRO A 179 61.66 -25.43 -5.14
C PRO A 179 61.77 -24.54 -6.38
N GLN A 180 60.80 -24.61 -7.29
CA GLN A 180 60.72 -23.76 -8.49
C GLN A 180 59.95 -22.44 -8.27
N ASN A 181 59.71 -22.06 -7.00
CA ASN A 181 58.87 -20.93 -6.59
C ASN A 181 57.45 -20.95 -7.17
N ARG A 182 56.90 -22.16 -7.37
CA ARG A 182 55.50 -22.33 -7.75
C ARG A 182 54.67 -22.49 -6.49
N ILE A 183 53.65 -21.66 -6.33
CA ILE A 183 52.72 -21.77 -5.21
C ILE A 183 51.68 -22.82 -5.57
N PHE A 184 51.46 -23.75 -4.65
CA PHE A 184 50.38 -24.70 -4.73
C PHE A 184 49.74 -24.89 -3.37
N ILE A 185 48.58 -25.53 -3.41
CA ILE A 185 47.74 -25.69 -2.24
C ILE A 185 47.54 -27.16 -1.96
N VAL A 186 47.66 -27.52 -0.69
CA VAL A 186 47.42 -28.87 -0.21
C VAL A 186 46.15 -28.87 0.61
N ARG A 187 45.17 -29.65 0.14
CA ARG A 187 43.90 -29.92 0.83
C ARG A 187 43.86 -31.40 1.21
N GLU A 188 43.17 -31.69 2.31
CA GLU A 188 42.81 -33.04 2.75
C GLU A 188 44.01 -34.01 2.88
N GLY A 189 44.54 -34.11 4.10
CA GLY A 189 45.64 -35.02 4.41
C GLY A 189 46.96 -34.27 4.51
N GLY A 190 47.72 -34.18 3.41
CA GLY A 190 49.02 -33.53 3.43
C GLY A 190 50.05 -34.13 2.48
N PHE A 191 51.33 -33.85 2.71
CA PHE A 191 52.42 -34.46 1.96
C PHE A 191 53.71 -34.55 2.79
N ALA A 192 54.58 -35.46 2.39
CA ALA A 192 55.95 -35.58 2.90
C ALA A 192 56.92 -35.43 1.72
N ALA A 193 57.88 -34.51 1.86
CA ALA A 193 58.90 -34.27 0.85
C ALA A 193 60.30 -34.20 1.47
N PHE A 194 61.30 -34.64 0.71
CA PHE A 194 62.70 -34.49 1.08
C PHE A 194 63.42 -33.57 0.11
N ALA A 195 64.21 -32.63 0.64
CA ALA A 195 64.84 -31.53 -0.08
C ALA A 195 66.04 -31.97 -0.93
N VAL A 196 65.79 -32.85 -1.88
CA VAL A 196 66.76 -33.33 -2.87
C VAL A 196 66.94 -32.32 -4.00
N GLN A 197 65.83 -31.76 -4.48
CA GLN A 197 65.77 -30.84 -5.63
C GLN A 197 65.55 -29.38 -5.19
N GLY A 198 65.62 -29.11 -3.89
CA GLY A 198 65.32 -27.84 -3.24
C GLY A 198 64.34 -28.02 -2.09
N THR A 199 64.09 -26.95 -1.33
CA THR A 199 63.21 -26.98 -0.15
C THR A 199 61.78 -26.66 -0.53
N TYR A 200 60.84 -27.40 0.06
CA TYR A 200 59.42 -27.04 0.05
C TYR A 200 59.16 -26.19 1.28
N ASP A 201 58.78 -24.93 1.05
CA ASP A 201 58.57 -23.96 2.11
C ASP A 201 57.07 -23.78 2.33
N VAL A 202 56.63 -24.06 3.55
CA VAL A 202 55.24 -23.83 3.97
C VAL A 202 55.11 -22.37 4.34
N LEU A 203 54.30 -21.63 3.59
CA LEU A 203 54.11 -20.21 3.82
C LEU A 203 53.13 -20.01 4.98
N GLU A 204 51.96 -20.64 4.89
CA GLU A 204 50.91 -20.51 5.90
C GLU A 204 49.96 -21.72 5.87
N VAL A 205 49.40 -22.06 7.03
CA VAL A 205 48.30 -23.01 7.15
C VAL A 205 47.06 -22.23 7.55
N VAL A 206 46.09 -22.16 6.64
CA VAL A 206 44.88 -21.36 6.76
C VAL A 206 43.71 -22.26 7.14
N ASP A 207 42.93 -21.84 8.13
CA ASP A 207 41.63 -22.44 8.45
C ASP A 207 40.56 -21.79 7.56
N GLN A 208 39.96 -22.55 6.67
CA GLN A 208 38.96 -22.06 5.72
C GLN A 208 37.66 -21.61 6.42
N THR A 209 37.42 -22.05 7.66
CA THR A 209 36.19 -21.70 8.39
C THR A 209 36.32 -20.44 9.24
N HIS A 210 37.54 -20.00 9.54
CA HIS A 210 37.80 -18.84 10.41
C HIS A 210 38.82 -17.92 9.75
N LEU A 211 38.43 -17.31 8.64
CA LEU A 211 39.25 -16.31 7.95
C LEU A 211 39.30 -15.00 8.75
N THR A 212 40.45 -14.32 8.70
CA THR A 212 40.75 -13.18 9.58
C THR A 212 40.04 -11.88 9.19
N ASP A 213 39.96 -11.57 7.91
CA ASP A 213 39.45 -10.28 7.45
C ASP A 213 37.98 -10.43 7.03
N HIS A 214 37.10 -9.67 7.67
CA HIS A 214 35.69 -9.61 7.28
C HIS A 214 35.45 -8.36 6.42
N VAL A 215 34.73 -8.53 5.32
CA VAL A 215 34.36 -7.45 4.41
C VAL A 215 32.91 -7.08 4.68
N GLN A 216 32.67 -5.84 5.10
CA GLN A 216 31.34 -5.29 5.31
C GLN A 216 30.99 -4.26 4.24
N ASP A 217 29.71 -4.25 3.84
CA ASP A 217 29.18 -3.17 3.04
C ASP A 217 29.16 -1.88 3.88
N LYS A 218 29.80 -0.82 3.36
CA LYS A 218 29.88 0.48 4.04
C LYS A 218 28.51 1.13 4.23
N VAL A 219 27.56 0.79 3.36
CA VAL A 219 26.25 1.43 3.33
C VAL A 219 25.27 0.70 4.24
N THR A 220 25.12 -0.62 4.08
CA THR A 220 24.16 -1.41 4.87
C THR A 220 24.73 -1.96 6.17
N GLY A 221 26.06 -2.01 6.32
CA GLY A 221 26.73 -2.67 7.43
C GLY A 221 26.65 -4.20 7.38
N ALA A 222 26.07 -4.78 6.32
CA ALA A 222 25.94 -6.22 6.16
C ALA A 222 27.31 -6.85 5.88
N THR A 223 27.58 -8.00 6.51
CA THR A 223 28.79 -8.78 6.22
C THR A 223 28.65 -9.42 4.84
N LEU A 224 29.53 -9.02 3.92
CA LEU A 224 29.57 -9.50 2.54
C LEU A 224 30.34 -10.83 2.42
N GLY A 225 31.32 -11.05 3.29
CA GLY A 225 32.05 -12.30 3.41
C GLY A 225 33.34 -12.14 4.19
N TRP A 226 34.15 -13.20 4.20
CA TRP A 226 35.47 -13.19 4.81
C TRP A 226 36.56 -13.49 3.79
N MET A 227 37.75 -12.95 4.04
CA MET A 227 38.91 -13.06 3.18
C MET A 227 40.16 -13.26 4.02
N GLN A 228 41.14 -13.98 3.49
CA GLN A 228 42.50 -14.01 4.03
C GLN A 228 43.49 -14.08 2.88
N GLU A 229 44.44 -13.16 2.86
CA GLU A 229 45.51 -13.12 1.87
C GLU A 229 46.81 -13.65 2.48
N VAL A 230 47.35 -14.70 1.88
CA VAL A 230 48.67 -15.23 2.24
C VAL A 230 49.71 -14.47 1.44
N THR A 231 50.71 -13.93 2.13
CA THR A 231 51.76 -13.13 1.51
C THR A 231 53.11 -13.83 1.56
N MET A 232 53.92 -13.63 0.51
CA MET A 232 55.29 -14.10 0.44
C MET A 232 56.22 -12.88 0.38
N PRO A 233 57.21 -12.77 1.28
CA PRO A 233 58.21 -11.72 1.21
C PRO A 233 59.10 -11.97 -0.02
N SER A 234 59.22 -10.99 -0.89
CA SER A 234 60.16 -11.02 -2.01
C SER A 234 61.01 -9.76 -2.01
N GLN A 235 62.29 -9.95 -2.29
CA GLN A 235 63.27 -8.89 -2.37
C GLN A 235 63.47 -8.52 -3.83
N VAL A 236 62.77 -7.47 -4.28
CA VAL A 236 62.93 -6.92 -5.63
C VAL A 236 63.81 -5.68 -5.52
N GLY A 237 65.12 -5.88 -5.67
CA GLY A 237 66.12 -4.83 -5.48
C GLY A 237 66.37 -4.53 -3.98
N ASP A 238 66.42 -3.25 -3.62
CA ASP A 238 66.71 -2.79 -2.25
C ASP A 238 65.45 -2.68 -1.37
N HIS A 239 64.27 -2.99 -1.93
CA HIS A 239 63.00 -2.94 -1.21
C HIS A 239 62.42 -4.34 -1.02
N ALA A 240 62.22 -4.71 0.24
CA ALA A 240 61.43 -5.89 0.60
C ALA A 240 59.94 -5.56 0.42
N SER A 241 59.25 -6.31 -0.43
CA SER A 241 57.81 -6.15 -0.64
C SER A 241 57.12 -7.50 -0.51
N ASN A 242 55.94 -7.49 0.11
CA ASN A 242 55.12 -8.68 0.31
C ASN A 242 54.18 -8.81 -0.88
N TYR A 243 54.24 -9.95 -1.57
CA TYR A 243 53.35 -10.27 -2.69
C TYR A 243 52.28 -11.25 -2.23
N VAL A 244 51.02 -10.99 -2.61
CA VAL A 244 49.92 -11.92 -2.34
C VAL A 244 50.07 -13.13 -3.24
N VAL A 245 50.19 -14.30 -2.63
CA VAL A 245 50.44 -15.59 -3.32
C VAL A 245 49.23 -16.50 -3.33
N ALA A 246 48.36 -16.38 -2.33
CA ALA A 246 47.07 -17.07 -2.32
C ALA A 246 46.03 -16.21 -1.61
N GLY A 247 44.81 -16.19 -2.14
CA GLY A 247 43.64 -15.57 -1.53
C GLY A 247 42.59 -16.62 -1.17
N PHE A 248 42.14 -16.60 0.08
CA PHE A 248 41.03 -17.42 0.55
C PHE A 248 39.79 -16.55 0.70
N LEU A 249 38.66 -17.05 0.23
CA LEU A 249 37.38 -16.35 0.27
C LEU A 249 36.33 -17.29 0.85
N ASP A 250 35.60 -16.82 1.84
CA ASP A 250 34.39 -17.47 2.33
C ASP A 250 33.19 -16.55 2.09
N ILE A 251 32.35 -16.97 1.15
CA ILE A 251 31.25 -16.16 0.64
C ILE A 251 29.93 -16.72 1.19
N PRO A 252 29.20 -15.97 2.05
CA PRO A 252 27.91 -16.35 2.58
C PRO A 252 26.86 -16.62 1.50
N ALA A 253 25.79 -17.32 1.89
CA ALA A 253 24.62 -17.50 1.03
C ALA A 253 24.05 -16.13 0.59
N ASN A 254 23.60 -16.06 -0.66
CA ASN A 254 23.09 -14.85 -1.32
C ASN A 254 24.15 -13.75 -1.59
N ASN A 255 25.41 -13.97 -1.27
CA ASN A 255 26.50 -13.07 -1.64
C ASN A 255 27.36 -13.67 -2.76
N VAL A 256 28.11 -12.80 -3.42
CA VAL A 256 28.88 -13.09 -4.61
C VAL A 256 30.17 -12.28 -4.59
N ALA A 257 31.28 -12.88 -5.01
CA ALA A 257 32.52 -12.16 -5.29
C ALA A 257 32.68 -11.92 -6.79
N VAL A 258 33.26 -10.78 -7.17
CA VAL A 258 33.71 -10.55 -8.55
C VAL A 258 35.24 -10.54 -8.56
N LEU A 259 35.81 -11.45 -9.35
CA LEU A 259 37.24 -11.55 -9.57
C LEU A 259 37.60 -10.92 -10.90
N GLN A 260 38.76 -10.27 -10.96
CA GLN A 260 39.31 -9.64 -12.14
C GLN A 260 40.67 -10.24 -12.48
N ARG A 261 40.83 -10.68 -13.73
CA ARG A 261 42.10 -11.15 -14.29
C ARG A 261 42.42 -10.33 -15.54
N GLY A 262 43.26 -9.31 -15.39
CA GLY A 262 43.48 -8.34 -16.47
C GLY A 262 42.16 -7.63 -16.82
N ASP A 263 41.68 -7.84 -18.04
CA ASP A 263 40.42 -7.26 -18.54
C ASP A 263 39.21 -8.17 -18.39
N GLU A 264 39.41 -9.45 -18.03
CA GLU A 264 38.32 -10.41 -17.86
C GLU A 264 37.81 -10.39 -16.41
N MET A 265 36.48 -10.42 -16.25
CA MET A 265 35.82 -10.50 -14.95
C MET A 265 35.00 -11.79 -14.85
N GLU A 266 35.10 -12.47 -13.70
CA GLU A 266 34.34 -13.68 -13.40
C GLU A 266 33.58 -13.49 -12.08
N GLN A 267 32.34 -13.97 -12.08
CA GLN A 267 31.48 -14.01 -10.90
C GLN A 267 31.68 -15.33 -10.17
N VAL A 268 31.97 -15.25 -8.88
CA VAL A 268 32.15 -16.41 -8.00
C VAL A 268 30.96 -16.50 -7.04
N PRO A 269 30.22 -17.62 -7.06
CA PRO A 269 29.03 -17.79 -6.23
C PRO A 269 29.38 -18.03 -4.75
N ALA A 270 28.36 -18.10 -3.89
CA ALA A 270 28.51 -18.46 -2.48
C ALA A 270 29.29 -19.78 -2.29
N GLY A 271 30.07 -19.86 -1.20
CA GLY A 271 30.93 -20.99 -0.87
C GLY A 271 32.36 -20.58 -0.52
N GLN A 272 33.17 -21.59 -0.21
CA GLN A 272 34.59 -21.42 0.08
C GLN A 272 35.42 -21.57 -1.20
N HIS A 273 36.15 -20.51 -1.53
CA HIS A 273 36.97 -20.44 -2.73
C HIS A 273 38.42 -20.14 -2.37
N CYS A 274 39.32 -20.62 -3.21
CA CYS A 274 40.73 -20.36 -3.05
C CYS A 274 41.38 -20.03 -4.39
N ILE A 275 42.11 -18.93 -4.40
CA ILE A 275 42.72 -18.33 -5.58
C ILE A 275 44.23 -18.41 -5.41
N THR A 276 44.89 -19.16 -6.28
CA THR A 276 46.36 -19.33 -6.30
C THR A 276 47.04 -18.49 -7.36
N ASN A 277 46.28 -17.95 -8.31
CA ASN A 277 46.85 -17.25 -9.45
C ASN A 277 47.14 -15.78 -9.04
N PRO A 278 48.41 -15.34 -9.08
CA PRO A 278 48.77 -13.98 -8.65
C PRO A 278 48.22 -12.88 -9.56
N ASN A 279 47.76 -13.22 -10.77
CA ASN A 279 47.17 -12.26 -11.70
C ASN A 279 45.67 -12.02 -11.47
N VAL A 280 45.05 -12.76 -10.56
CA VAL A 280 43.62 -12.64 -10.23
C VAL A 280 43.50 -11.76 -8.99
N LYS A 281 42.75 -10.67 -9.09
CA LYS A 281 42.47 -9.74 -7.99
C LYS A 281 40.99 -9.78 -7.64
N LEU A 282 40.66 -9.66 -6.36
CA LEU A 282 39.29 -9.44 -5.92
C LEU A 282 38.89 -7.99 -6.25
N ARG A 283 37.85 -7.81 -7.06
CA ARG A 283 37.30 -6.48 -7.35
C ARG A 283 36.41 -6.00 -6.21
N GLY A 284 35.57 -6.89 -5.68
CA GLY A 284 34.67 -6.62 -4.58
C GLY A 284 33.75 -7.80 -4.29
N LEU A 285 33.14 -7.77 -3.11
CA LEU A 285 32.06 -8.66 -2.71
C LEU A 285 30.75 -7.87 -2.81
N PHE A 286 29.70 -8.54 -3.25
CA PHE A 286 28.38 -7.95 -3.44
C PHE A 286 27.32 -8.85 -2.85
N THR A 287 26.26 -8.24 -2.33
CA THR A 287 25.08 -8.95 -1.87
C THR A 287 24.01 -8.98 -2.96
N CYS A 288 23.55 -10.17 -3.31
CA CYS A 288 22.40 -10.41 -4.19
C CYS A 288 21.08 -10.52 -3.40
N GLY A 289 21.14 -10.31 -2.08
CA GLY A 289 19.97 -10.21 -1.22
C GLY A 289 19.17 -8.93 -1.48
N GLU A 290 17.95 -8.91 -0.95
CA GLU A 290 17.14 -7.68 -0.93
C GLU A 290 17.73 -6.71 0.08
N ASN A 291 18.02 -5.50 -0.37
CA ASN A 291 18.50 -4.42 0.47
C ASN A 291 17.48 -3.28 0.48
N GLN A 292 17.44 -2.57 1.60
CA GLN A 292 16.57 -1.44 1.82
C GLN A 292 17.35 -0.33 2.50
N ILE A 293 17.18 0.90 2.03
CA ILE A 293 17.75 2.07 2.69
C ILE A 293 16.87 3.31 2.51
N GLU A 294 17.00 4.20 3.46
CA GLU A 294 16.50 5.57 3.37
C GLU A 294 17.59 6.46 2.77
N MET A 295 17.26 7.17 1.71
CA MET A 295 18.15 8.09 1.02
C MET A 295 17.60 9.52 1.14
N PRO A 296 18.29 10.42 1.84
CA PRO A 296 17.97 11.84 1.77
C PRO A 296 18.44 12.40 0.42
N THR A 297 17.56 13.10 -0.29
CA THR A 297 17.91 13.83 -1.51
C THR A 297 18.53 15.18 -1.16
N LYS A 298 19.27 15.75 -2.11
CA LYS A 298 19.66 17.17 -2.04
C LYS A 298 18.43 18.06 -2.24
N ASP A 299 18.60 19.36 -1.98
CA ASP A 299 17.56 20.35 -2.19
C ASP A 299 17.24 20.46 -3.69
N ILE A 300 15.97 20.25 -4.03
CA ILE A 300 15.43 20.30 -5.40
C ILE A 300 14.43 21.44 -5.48
N TYR A 301 14.52 22.26 -6.54
CA TYR A 301 13.58 23.35 -6.76
C TYR A 301 12.35 22.86 -7.51
N THR A 302 11.16 23.20 -7.01
CA THR A 302 9.89 23.02 -7.71
C THR A 302 9.74 24.04 -8.84
N ARG A 303 8.70 23.89 -9.66
CA ARG A 303 8.35 24.89 -10.70
C ARG A 303 8.19 26.31 -10.14
N ASP A 304 7.72 26.40 -8.90
CA ASP A 304 7.53 27.65 -8.14
C ASP A 304 8.81 28.18 -7.47
N GLN A 305 9.98 27.61 -7.79
CA GLN A 305 11.28 27.98 -7.20
C GLN A 305 11.35 27.78 -5.68
N VAL A 306 10.57 26.85 -5.13
CA VAL A 306 10.62 26.49 -3.70
C VAL A 306 11.56 25.30 -3.52
N PRO A 307 12.59 25.39 -2.64
CA PRO A 307 13.49 24.27 -2.39
C PRO A 307 12.82 23.20 -1.50
N VAL A 308 12.90 21.95 -1.95
CA VAL A 308 12.34 20.77 -1.30
C VAL A 308 13.43 19.73 -1.11
N SER A 309 13.58 19.24 0.11
CA SER A 309 14.39 18.09 0.47
C SER A 309 13.46 16.89 0.64
N LEU A 310 13.68 15.82 -0.11
CA LEU A 310 12.89 14.60 -0.04
C LEU A 310 13.71 13.50 0.65
N THR A 311 13.08 12.71 1.50
CA THR A 311 13.65 11.46 2.01
C THR A 311 12.92 10.33 1.34
N ILE A 312 13.61 9.55 0.52
CA ILE A 312 13.04 8.41 -0.19
C ILE A 312 13.45 7.10 0.49
N TYR A 313 12.54 6.15 0.50
CA TYR A 313 12.79 4.76 0.82
C TYR A 313 12.96 3.99 -0.49
N MET A 314 14.06 3.27 -0.62
CA MET A 314 14.32 2.41 -1.77
C MET A 314 14.55 0.98 -1.32
N LYS A 315 13.94 0.04 -2.03
CA LYS A 315 14.16 -1.39 -1.90
C LYS A 315 14.63 -1.97 -3.23
N TRP A 316 15.81 -2.58 -3.25
CA TRP A 316 16.42 -3.13 -4.46
C TRP A 316 17.07 -4.49 -4.22
N GLN A 317 17.36 -5.18 -5.31
CA GLN A 317 18.07 -6.44 -5.33
C GLN A 317 19.09 -6.45 -6.48
N LEU A 318 20.31 -6.91 -6.25
CA LEU A 318 21.33 -7.02 -7.30
C LEU A 318 21.23 -8.40 -7.97
N LEU A 319 20.90 -8.42 -9.27
CA LEU A 319 20.83 -9.66 -10.04
C LEU A 319 22.16 -9.94 -10.76
N GLU A 320 22.73 -8.94 -11.40
CA GLU A 320 23.93 -9.08 -12.24
C GLU A 320 25.08 -8.20 -11.73
N PRO A 321 25.89 -8.68 -10.75
CA PRO A 321 26.99 -7.89 -10.18
C PRO A 321 28.08 -7.54 -11.20
N LEU A 322 28.23 -8.32 -12.27
CA LEU A 322 29.21 -8.07 -13.34
C LEU A 322 28.98 -6.74 -14.07
N LYS A 323 27.72 -6.35 -14.29
CA LYS A 323 27.39 -5.06 -14.93
C LYS A 323 27.78 -3.91 -14.02
N LEU A 324 27.44 -3.99 -12.74
CA LEU A 324 27.78 -3.00 -11.74
C LEU A 324 29.29 -2.75 -11.66
N THR A 325 30.10 -3.83 -11.62
CA THR A 325 31.56 -3.71 -11.54
C THR A 325 32.18 -3.16 -12.82
N THR A 326 31.59 -3.46 -13.98
CA THR A 326 32.03 -2.92 -15.28
C THR A 326 31.87 -1.39 -15.32
N HIS A 327 30.82 -0.86 -14.71
CA HIS A 327 30.63 0.59 -14.54
C HIS A 327 31.52 1.21 -13.45
N GLY A 328 32.24 0.39 -12.67
CA GLY A 328 33.20 0.86 -11.66
C GLY A 328 32.60 1.21 -10.30
N TYR A 329 31.34 0.86 -10.04
CA TYR A 329 30.69 1.11 -8.76
C TYR A 329 31.01 0.00 -7.74
N ASN A 330 31.23 0.39 -6.48
CA ASN A 330 31.53 -0.55 -5.39
C ASN A 330 30.28 -0.98 -4.61
N SER A 331 29.20 -0.20 -4.69
CA SER A 331 27.92 -0.53 -4.04
C SER A 331 26.76 -0.21 -4.99
N PRO A 332 25.72 -1.05 -5.05
CA PRO A 332 24.50 -0.77 -5.82
C PRO A 332 23.85 0.56 -5.41
N TYR A 333 23.96 0.93 -4.13
CA TYR A 333 23.42 2.19 -3.61
C TYR A 333 24.08 3.42 -4.26
N GLU A 334 25.39 3.39 -4.48
CA GLU A 334 26.10 4.52 -5.11
C GLU A 334 25.65 4.73 -6.55
N ALA A 335 25.42 3.65 -7.30
CA ALA A 335 24.91 3.70 -8.67
C ALA A 335 23.47 4.25 -8.71
N LEU A 336 22.61 3.79 -7.80
CA LEU A 336 21.22 4.24 -7.71
C LEU A 336 21.10 5.69 -7.23
N ARG A 337 21.91 6.13 -6.26
CA ARG A 337 21.82 7.45 -5.64
C ARG A 337 21.88 8.57 -6.66
N ASP A 338 22.89 8.53 -7.54
CA ASP A 338 23.14 9.63 -8.49
C ASP A 338 22.03 9.68 -9.58
N LYS A 339 21.54 8.50 -10.01
CA LYS A 339 20.42 8.41 -10.97
C LYS A 339 19.08 8.80 -10.36
N ALA A 340 18.78 8.31 -9.15
CA ALA A 340 17.59 8.66 -8.40
C ALA A 340 17.53 10.17 -8.16
N GLN A 341 18.65 10.79 -7.79
CA GLN A 341 18.70 12.24 -7.62
C GLN A 341 18.39 12.99 -8.93
N SER A 342 18.96 12.55 -10.06
CA SER A 342 18.70 13.17 -11.36
C SER A 342 17.23 13.06 -11.80
N ILE A 343 16.65 11.86 -11.68
CA ILE A 343 15.26 11.57 -12.06
C ILE A 343 14.28 12.34 -11.17
N LEU A 344 14.50 12.32 -9.85
CA LEU A 344 13.66 13.07 -8.91
C LEU A 344 13.76 14.58 -9.16
N THR A 345 14.94 15.10 -9.49
CA THR A 345 15.10 16.51 -9.86
C THR A 345 14.26 16.86 -11.09
N GLN A 346 14.28 16.02 -12.12
CA GLN A 346 13.49 16.24 -13.33
C GLN A 346 11.99 16.20 -13.05
N ILE A 347 11.51 15.25 -12.25
CA ILE A 347 10.08 15.11 -11.95
C ILE A 347 9.61 16.28 -11.08
N VAL A 348 10.32 16.60 -9.99
CA VAL A 348 9.95 17.68 -9.06
C VAL A 348 10.02 19.07 -9.71
N ALA A 349 10.93 19.29 -10.66
CA ALA A 349 11.02 20.56 -11.40
C ALA A 349 9.74 20.88 -12.22
N HIS A 350 8.95 19.87 -12.59
CA HIS A 350 7.69 20.04 -13.30
C HIS A 350 6.47 20.14 -12.38
N LEU A 351 6.66 20.03 -11.08
CA LEU A 351 5.58 19.99 -10.09
C LEU A 351 5.43 21.34 -9.37
N ASP A 352 4.18 21.71 -9.14
CA ASP A 352 3.81 22.92 -8.42
C ASP A 352 3.80 22.65 -6.91
N TYR A 353 4.27 23.61 -6.09
CA TYR A 353 4.32 23.49 -4.63
C TYR A 353 2.95 23.19 -4.01
N SER A 354 1.91 23.84 -4.52
CA SER A 354 0.54 23.71 -4.01
C SER A 354 -0.03 22.28 -4.12
N SER A 355 0.45 21.50 -5.11
CA SER A 355 0.08 20.09 -5.26
C SER A 355 0.73 19.21 -4.18
N MET A 356 1.98 19.51 -3.80
CA MET A 356 2.74 18.74 -2.81
C MET A 356 2.25 18.93 -1.37
N VAL A 357 1.73 20.11 -1.04
CA VAL A 357 1.27 20.42 0.33
C VAL A 357 -0.10 19.83 0.62
N LYS A 358 -1.04 19.89 -0.33
CA LYS A 358 -2.42 19.43 -0.14
C LYS A 358 -2.54 17.95 0.26
N GLN A 359 -1.59 17.13 -0.15
CA GLN A 359 -1.53 15.71 0.18
C GLN A 359 -0.84 15.40 1.52
N ARG A 360 -0.43 16.41 2.31
CA ARG A 360 0.23 16.17 3.61
C ARG A 360 -0.79 15.86 4.69
N THR A 361 -1.99 16.42 4.53
CA THR A 361 -3.06 16.43 5.50
C THR A 361 -4.08 15.30 5.33
N ILE A 362 -4.05 14.59 4.21
CA ILE A 362 -4.89 13.41 3.99
C ILE A 362 -4.11 12.20 4.51
N GLY A 363 -4.38 11.85 5.77
CA GLY A 363 -3.86 10.64 6.39
C GLY A 363 -4.26 9.39 5.59
N SER A 364 -3.45 8.33 5.74
CA SER A 364 -3.54 7.03 5.06
C SER A 364 -4.82 6.21 5.34
N ASP A 365 -5.90 6.83 5.81
CA ASP A 365 -7.11 6.16 6.32
C ASP A 365 -8.40 6.61 5.59
N HIS A 366 -8.27 7.27 4.44
CA HIS A 366 -9.37 7.42 3.48
C HIS A 366 -9.01 6.69 2.19
N MET A 367 -9.38 5.40 2.18
CA MET A 367 -9.51 4.63 0.96
C MET A 367 -10.54 5.31 0.05
N GLU A 368 -10.09 5.54 -1.19
CA GLU A 368 -10.88 5.39 -2.41
C GLU A 368 -12.08 6.34 -2.60
N ASP A 369 -11.79 7.55 -3.08
CA ASP A 369 -12.66 8.20 -4.07
C ASP A 369 -11.85 8.49 -5.35
N PRO A 370 -12.04 7.72 -6.45
CA PRO A 370 -11.27 7.84 -7.69
C PRO A 370 -11.51 9.16 -8.46
N THR A 371 -12.36 10.05 -7.92
CA THR A 371 -12.70 11.35 -8.50
C THR A 371 -11.91 12.53 -7.95
N ASP A 372 -11.00 12.33 -6.99
CA ASP A 372 -10.26 13.43 -6.38
C ASP A 372 -8.90 13.69 -7.09
N PRO A 373 -8.73 14.81 -7.84
CA PRO A 373 -7.56 15.09 -8.67
C PRO A 373 -6.26 15.37 -7.89
N SER A 374 -6.28 15.20 -6.56
CA SER A 374 -5.15 15.43 -5.66
C SER A 374 -4.47 14.16 -5.14
N SER A 375 -5.06 12.96 -5.28
CA SER A 375 -4.37 11.67 -5.07
C SER A 375 -3.36 11.23 -6.17
N PRO A 376 -3.42 11.68 -7.44
CA PRO A 376 -2.57 11.15 -8.50
C PRO A 376 -1.11 11.64 -8.47
N PHE A 377 -0.70 12.50 -7.53
CA PHE A 377 0.68 13.00 -7.48
C PHE A 377 1.67 12.02 -6.87
N LEU A 378 1.39 11.46 -5.68
CA LEU A 378 2.30 10.50 -5.05
C LEU A 378 2.29 9.22 -5.86
N ASP A 379 1.14 8.88 -6.43
CA ASP A 379 1.00 7.76 -7.34
C ASP A 379 1.75 8.03 -8.66
N ALA A 380 1.58 9.18 -9.32
CA ALA A 380 2.33 9.50 -10.54
C ALA A 380 3.83 9.71 -10.31
N LEU A 381 4.25 10.30 -9.18
CA LEU A 381 5.65 10.43 -8.79
C LEU A 381 6.22 9.03 -8.54
N ARG A 382 5.52 8.18 -7.79
CA ARG A 382 5.94 6.80 -7.53
C ARG A 382 6.02 6.01 -8.81
N THR A 383 4.98 5.98 -9.64
CA THR A 383 4.96 5.23 -10.90
C THR A 383 6.02 5.75 -11.88
N ARG A 384 6.07 7.06 -12.13
CA ARG A 384 7.02 7.63 -13.09
C ARG A 384 8.47 7.54 -12.60
N ALA A 385 8.73 7.85 -11.32
CA ALA A 385 10.07 7.72 -10.77
C ALA A 385 10.48 6.25 -10.66
N MET A 386 9.57 5.34 -10.33
CA MET A 386 9.83 3.90 -10.31
C MET A 386 10.17 3.39 -11.71
N ASP A 387 9.37 3.72 -12.72
CA ASP A 387 9.60 3.25 -14.10
C ASP A 387 10.93 3.77 -14.65
N ASP A 388 11.16 5.09 -14.56
CA ASP A 388 12.40 5.70 -15.07
C ASP A 388 13.64 5.20 -14.29
N LEU A 389 13.53 5.07 -12.96
CA LEU A 389 14.63 4.56 -12.14
C LEU A 389 14.85 3.07 -12.34
N HIS A 390 13.81 2.28 -12.56
CA HIS A 390 13.91 0.85 -12.83
C HIS A 390 14.61 0.61 -14.16
N VAL A 391 14.26 1.35 -15.22
CA VAL A 391 14.97 1.28 -16.51
C VAL A 391 16.46 1.61 -16.34
N ALA A 392 16.78 2.68 -15.60
CA ALA A 392 18.17 3.03 -15.32
C ALA A 392 18.88 1.99 -14.43
N ALA A 393 18.19 1.39 -13.47
CA ALA A 393 18.74 0.37 -12.57
C ALA A 393 19.10 -0.93 -13.31
N LEU A 394 18.29 -1.31 -14.29
CA LEU A 394 18.53 -2.50 -15.11
C LEU A 394 19.82 -2.41 -15.94
N GLU A 395 20.25 -1.21 -16.34
CA GLU A 395 21.55 -1.01 -17.01
C GLU A 395 22.72 -1.46 -16.12
N TYR A 396 22.60 -1.23 -14.81
CA TYR A 396 23.59 -1.64 -13.81
C TYR A 396 23.38 -3.08 -13.29
N GLY A 397 22.36 -3.80 -13.77
CA GLY A 397 22.02 -5.14 -13.29
C GLY A 397 21.29 -5.16 -11.94
N ILE A 398 20.67 -4.04 -11.55
CA ILE A 398 19.93 -3.87 -10.30
C ILE A 398 18.43 -3.94 -10.59
N LEU A 399 17.70 -4.73 -9.81
CA LEU A 399 16.24 -4.79 -9.83
C LEU A 399 15.68 -3.93 -8.70
N LEU A 400 15.01 -2.83 -9.06
CA LEU A 400 14.30 -1.99 -8.10
C LEU A 400 12.93 -2.61 -7.82
N LYS A 401 12.66 -3.00 -6.56
CA LYS A 401 11.39 -3.60 -6.13
C LYS A 401 10.39 -2.56 -5.67
N ASP A 402 10.84 -1.61 -4.86
CA ASP A 402 9.97 -0.57 -4.32
C ASP A 402 10.69 0.77 -4.16
N LEU A 403 9.91 1.83 -4.32
CA LEU A 403 10.30 3.22 -4.15
C LEU A 403 9.14 3.95 -3.46
N ALA A 404 9.40 4.54 -2.30
CA ALA A 404 8.42 5.34 -1.57
C ALA A 404 9.03 6.66 -1.09
N VAL A 405 8.22 7.70 -0.96
CA VAL A 405 8.65 8.98 -0.37
C VAL A 405 8.21 8.98 1.09
N ILE A 406 9.17 8.99 2.03
CA ILE A 406 8.91 8.99 3.47
C ILE A 406 8.56 10.39 3.94
N ASP A 407 9.46 11.34 3.69
CA ASP A 407 9.36 12.70 4.21
C ASP A 407 9.66 13.72 3.13
N ARG A 408 9.02 14.88 3.27
CA ARG A 408 9.24 16.06 2.42
C ARG A 408 9.40 17.28 3.30
N GLN A 409 10.57 17.88 3.22
CA GLN A 409 10.92 19.07 3.97
C GLN A 409 11.02 20.25 3.01
N PHE A 410 10.10 21.19 3.15
CA PHE A 410 10.17 22.46 2.43
C PHE A 410 11.07 23.41 3.21
N LYS A 411 12.12 23.93 2.55
CA LYS A 411 13.03 24.90 3.16
C LYS A 411 12.60 26.32 2.79
N GLY A 412 12.67 27.25 3.75
CA GLY A 412 12.51 28.69 3.54
C GLY A 412 11.23 29.32 4.14
N ASP A 413 11.27 30.65 4.29
CA ASP A 413 10.20 31.45 4.90
C ASP A 413 8.86 31.34 4.16
N ILE A 414 8.92 31.09 2.85
CA ILE A 414 7.76 30.93 1.95
C ILE A 414 6.91 29.72 2.33
N ALA A 415 7.53 28.62 2.78
CA ALA A 415 6.78 27.45 3.23
C ALA A 415 5.93 27.80 4.46
N SER A 416 6.51 28.54 5.42
CA SER A 416 5.80 28.98 6.63
C SER A 416 4.69 29.99 6.34
N THR A 417 4.87 30.88 5.35
CA THR A 417 3.84 31.86 4.97
C THR A 417 2.73 31.22 4.16
N MET A 418 3.06 30.27 3.27
CA MET A 418 2.05 29.52 2.53
C MET A 418 1.29 28.55 3.43
N ASP A 419 1.91 27.89 4.39
CA ASP A 419 1.20 27.10 5.40
C ASP A 419 0.24 27.97 6.23
N LYS A 420 0.63 29.22 6.53
CA LYS A 420 -0.29 30.20 7.15
C LYS A 420 -1.42 30.62 6.20
N LEU A 421 -1.15 30.75 4.91
CA LEU A 421 -2.17 31.12 3.92
C LEU A 421 -3.12 29.96 3.63
N THR A 422 -2.64 28.72 3.56
CA THR A 422 -3.46 27.52 3.37
C THR A 422 -4.28 27.22 4.61
N THR A 423 -3.71 27.33 5.82
CA THR A 423 -4.49 27.22 7.07
C THR A 423 -5.55 28.32 7.15
N ARG A 424 -5.22 29.56 6.78
CA ARG A 424 -6.20 30.66 6.71
C ARG A 424 -7.28 30.42 5.65
N ALA A 425 -6.92 29.89 4.49
CA ALA A 425 -7.87 29.58 3.42
C ALA A 425 -8.78 28.41 3.80
N LEU A 426 -8.25 27.37 4.44
CA LEU A 426 -9.02 26.26 5.00
C LEU A 426 -9.93 26.75 6.12
N GLN A 427 -9.42 27.60 7.02
CA GLN A 427 -10.23 28.23 8.06
C GLN A 427 -11.34 29.07 7.45
N ALA A 428 -11.05 29.88 6.42
CA ALA A 428 -12.04 30.66 5.70
C ALA A 428 -13.06 29.77 4.96
N GLN A 429 -12.64 28.62 4.44
CA GLN A 429 -13.53 27.65 3.80
C GLN A 429 -14.45 26.97 4.83
N VAL A 430 -13.91 26.60 6.00
CA VAL A 430 -14.69 26.05 7.11
C VAL A 430 -15.63 27.11 7.67
N GLU A 431 -15.19 28.36 7.81
CA GLU A 431 -16.02 29.49 8.23
C GLU A 431 -17.12 29.77 7.20
N ALA A 432 -16.82 29.77 5.89
CA ALA A 432 -17.81 29.93 4.83
C ALA A 432 -18.83 28.78 4.85
N ALA A 433 -18.37 27.52 4.96
CA ALA A 433 -19.27 26.37 5.06
C ALA A 433 -20.13 26.41 6.32
N ASN A 434 -19.58 26.89 7.44
CA ASN A 434 -20.34 27.10 8.68
C ASN A 434 -21.35 28.23 8.54
N VAL A 435 -21.01 29.33 7.88
CA VAL A 435 -21.92 30.44 7.56
C VAL A 435 -23.03 29.98 6.62
N ASP A 436 -22.73 29.18 5.61
CA ASP A 436 -23.74 28.60 4.70
C ASP A 436 -24.66 27.63 5.44
N ARG A 437 -24.11 26.81 6.35
CA ARG A 437 -24.90 25.95 7.24
C ARG A 437 -25.80 26.79 8.15
N GLU A 438 -25.28 27.85 8.76
CA GLU A 438 -26.04 28.76 9.62
C GLU A 438 -27.14 29.48 8.83
N ASN A 439 -26.84 29.98 7.63
CA ASN A 439 -27.80 30.61 6.74
C ASN A 439 -28.88 29.62 6.31
N SER A 440 -28.52 28.38 5.96
CA SER A 440 -29.49 27.33 5.63
C SER A 440 -30.39 26.99 6.81
N ASN A 441 -29.84 27.00 8.03
CA ASN A 441 -30.61 26.77 9.26
C ASN A 441 -31.56 27.94 9.55
N LYS A 442 -31.12 29.20 9.37
CA LYS A 442 -31.97 30.40 9.51
C LYS A 442 -33.12 30.37 8.49
N VAL A 443 -32.84 30.10 7.23
CA VAL A 443 -33.87 29.97 6.19
C VAL A 443 -34.85 28.84 6.53
N LYS A 444 -34.38 27.69 7.00
CA LYS A 444 -35.26 26.60 7.45
C LYS A 444 -36.09 26.98 8.67
N GLN A 445 -35.56 27.74 9.62
CA GLN A 445 -36.31 28.24 10.78
C GLN A 445 -37.40 29.23 10.35
N GLU A 446 -37.09 30.16 9.46
CA GLU A 446 -38.08 31.11 8.92
C GLU A 446 -39.16 30.41 8.09
N GLN A 447 -38.78 29.43 7.26
CA GLN A 447 -39.73 28.58 6.53
C GLN A 447 -40.61 27.76 7.48
N GLY A 448 -40.04 27.19 8.55
CA GLY A 448 -40.80 26.51 9.60
C GLY A 448 -41.79 27.43 10.30
N ALA A 449 -41.38 28.66 10.64
CA ALA A 449 -42.25 29.67 11.24
C ALA A 449 -43.38 30.09 10.28
N LEU A 450 -43.09 30.25 8.99
CA LEU A 450 -44.07 30.56 7.96
C LEU A 450 -45.10 29.41 7.80
N GLN A 451 -44.64 28.16 7.77
CA GLN A 451 -45.53 27.00 7.72
C GLN A 451 -46.43 26.93 8.95
N VAL A 452 -45.89 27.15 10.16
CA VAL A 452 -46.70 27.19 11.39
C VAL A 452 -47.74 28.32 11.34
N ALA A 453 -47.37 29.50 10.81
CA ALA A 453 -48.30 30.60 10.63
C ALA A 453 -49.40 30.27 9.62
N GLN A 454 -49.07 29.62 8.50
CA GLN A 454 -50.05 29.15 7.51
C GLN A 454 -51.01 28.12 8.09
N VAL A 455 -50.49 27.13 8.83
CA VAL A 455 -51.32 26.11 9.51
C VAL A 455 -52.24 26.77 10.54
N LYS A 456 -51.74 27.73 11.34
CA LYS A 456 -52.59 28.49 12.27
C LYS A 456 -53.65 29.32 11.56
N ALA A 457 -53.31 29.96 10.44
CA ALA A 457 -54.27 30.71 9.64
C ALA A 457 -55.34 29.79 9.03
N GLN A 458 -54.94 28.62 8.54
CA GLN A 458 -55.85 27.61 7.99
C GLN A 458 -56.75 27.03 9.09
N ALA A 459 -56.21 26.74 10.28
CA ALA A 459 -56.99 26.29 11.44
C ALA A 459 -58.05 27.34 11.84
N ARG A 460 -57.67 28.62 11.93
CA ARG A 460 -58.62 29.71 12.20
C ARG A 460 -59.68 29.84 11.11
N LYS A 461 -59.30 29.65 9.84
CA LYS A 461 -60.25 29.65 8.72
C LYS A 461 -61.24 28.49 8.84
N THR A 462 -60.77 27.27 9.14
CA THR A 462 -61.65 26.11 9.32
C THR A 462 -62.57 26.25 10.54
N GLU A 463 -62.09 26.84 11.64
CA GLU A 463 -62.93 27.15 12.80
C GLU A 463 -64.01 28.19 12.45
N ALA A 464 -63.65 29.25 11.73
CA ALA A 464 -64.60 30.26 11.27
C ALA A 464 -65.64 29.68 10.29
N GLU A 465 -65.20 28.82 9.36
CA GLU A 465 -66.08 28.11 8.43
C GLU A 465 -67.00 27.12 9.16
N ALA A 466 -66.50 26.40 10.16
CA ALA A 466 -67.33 25.50 10.98
C ALA A 466 -68.39 26.28 11.77
N LEU A 467 -68.04 27.44 12.34
CA LEU A 467 -69.00 28.32 13.01
C LEU A 467 -70.05 28.90 12.04
N ALA A 468 -69.63 29.35 10.85
CA ALA A 468 -70.54 29.83 9.82
C ALA A 468 -71.46 28.73 9.29
N TYR A 469 -70.94 27.51 9.13
CA TYR A 469 -71.74 26.36 8.76
C TYR A 469 -72.75 26.02 9.85
N ALA A 470 -72.33 25.99 11.12
CA ALA A 470 -73.23 25.73 12.25
C ALA A 470 -74.37 26.75 12.33
N THR A 471 -74.08 28.05 12.20
CA THR A 471 -75.12 29.10 12.22
C THR A 471 -76.06 29.02 11.03
N THR A 472 -75.56 28.76 9.82
CA THR A 472 -76.41 28.61 8.63
C THR A 472 -77.27 27.35 8.71
N THR A 473 -76.76 26.25 9.26
CA THR A 473 -77.57 25.04 9.50
C THR A 473 -78.63 25.26 10.57
N ALA A 474 -78.32 25.96 11.67
CA ALA A 474 -79.29 26.31 12.70
C ALA A 474 -80.40 27.21 12.13
N ALA A 475 -80.04 28.24 11.36
CA ALA A 475 -81.01 29.12 10.71
C ALA A 475 -81.90 28.38 9.68
N LYS A 476 -81.35 27.41 8.94
CA LYS A 476 -82.13 26.55 8.04
C LYS A 476 -83.09 25.63 8.80
N ALA A 477 -82.62 25.03 9.90
CA ALA A 477 -83.47 24.19 10.74
C ALA A 477 -84.62 24.99 11.38
N GLU A 478 -84.37 26.22 11.81
CA GLU A 478 -85.41 27.14 12.29
C GLU A 478 -86.41 27.51 11.17
N ALA A 479 -85.94 27.79 9.96
CA ALA A 479 -86.80 28.08 8.82
C ALA A 479 -87.68 26.89 8.43
N GLU A 480 -87.11 25.68 8.38
CA GLU A 480 -87.87 24.45 8.10
C GLU A 480 -88.88 24.14 9.22
N ALA A 481 -88.51 24.35 10.49
CA ALA A 481 -89.44 24.21 11.60
C ALA A 481 -90.63 25.17 11.49
N VAL A 482 -90.41 26.42 11.06
CA VAL A 482 -91.48 27.39 10.82
C VAL A 482 -92.38 26.96 9.66
N ILE A 483 -91.81 26.43 8.57
CA ILE A 483 -92.60 25.93 7.43
C ILE A 483 -93.49 24.76 7.87
N ILE A 484 -92.94 23.79 8.59
CA ILE A 484 -93.71 22.64 9.11
C ILE A 484 -94.81 23.10 10.06
N ALA A 485 -94.52 24.06 10.95
CA ALA A 485 -95.50 24.63 11.85
C ALA A 485 -96.63 25.35 11.09
N ALA A 486 -96.29 26.10 10.03
CA ALA A 486 -97.25 26.79 9.19
C ALA A 486 -98.12 25.81 8.38
N GLU A 487 -97.54 24.73 7.83
CA GLU A 487 -98.28 23.68 7.15
C GLU A 487 -99.22 22.93 8.11
N ALA A 488 -98.77 22.63 9.33
CA ALA A 488 -99.60 22.04 10.37
C ALA A 488 -100.76 22.97 10.76
N GLN A 489 -100.52 24.28 10.87
CA GLN A 489 -101.57 25.26 11.11
C GLN A 489 -102.55 25.37 9.94
N ALA A 490 -102.06 25.38 8.70
CA ALA A 490 -102.91 25.40 7.51
C ALA A 490 -103.78 24.15 7.40
N ALA A 491 -103.23 22.97 7.71
CA ALA A 491 -103.97 21.72 7.76
C ALA A 491 -105.03 21.73 8.89
N ALA A 492 -104.69 22.27 10.07
CA ALA A 492 -105.64 22.43 11.16
C ALA A 492 -106.79 23.38 10.80
N ILE A 493 -106.50 24.53 10.16
CA ILE A 493 -107.51 25.48 9.69
C ILE A 493 -108.39 24.83 8.62
N LYS A 494 -107.82 24.05 7.69
CA LYS A 494 -108.60 23.36 6.66
C LYS A 494 -109.56 22.35 7.27
N LEU A 495 -109.12 21.59 8.27
CA LEU A 495 -109.96 20.64 9.00
C LEU A 495 -111.07 21.37 9.78
N GLN A 496 -110.74 22.48 10.44
CA GLN A 496 -111.72 23.30 11.15
C GLN A 496 -112.77 23.90 10.19
N ALA A 497 -112.33 24.47 9.06
CA ALA A 497 -113.23 25.03 8.05
C ALA A 497 -114.15 23.97 7.44
N GLN A 498 -113.66 22.74 7.25
CA GLN A 498 -114.49 21.63 6.77
C GLN A 498 -115.53 21.20 7.82
N ALA A 499 -115.15 21.14 9.09
CA ALA A 499 -116.09 20.87 10.19
C ALA A 499 -117.15 21.99 10.34
N GLU A 500 -116.77 23.26 10.14
CA GLU A 500 -117.71 24.39 10.16
C GLU A 500 -118.67 24.36 8.95
N ALA A 501 -118.18 24.01 7.76
CA ALA A 501 -119.01 23.86 6.56
C ALA A 501 -120.07 22.75 6.76
N ASP A 502 -119.67 21.61 7.32
CA ASP A 502 -120.59 20.51 7.62
C ASP A 502 -121.62 20.91 8.69
N ALA A 503 -121.21 21.69 9.71
CA ALA A 503 -122.12 22.20 10.73
C ALA A 503 -123.14 23.21 10.18
N ILE A 504 -122.73 24.07 9.25
CA ILE A 504 -123.63 25.01 8.55
C ILE A 504 -124.61 24.25 7.65
N ALA A 505 -124.14 23.25 6.91
CA ALA A 505 -125.00 22.42 6.07
C ALA A 505 -126.05 21.67 6.91
N ALA A 506 -125.66 21.14 8.08
CA ALA A 506 -126.58 20.50 9.01
C ALA A 506 -127.62 21.48 9.59
N ARG A 507 -127.21 22.71 9.94
CA ARG A 507 -128.12 23.77 10.40
C ARG A 507 -129.09 24.20 9.29
N SER A 508 -128.59 24.48 8.09
CA SER A 508 -129.43 24.89 6.95
C SER A 508 -130.49 23.84 6.58
N ASN A 509 -130.13 22.55 6.65
CA ASN A 509 -131.09 21.47 6.43
C ASN A 509 -132.16 21.39 7.54
N ALA A 510 -131.80 21.69 8.79
CA ALA A 510 -132.77 21.74 9.90
C ALA A 510 -133.74 22.92 9.72
N ASP A 511 -133.23 24.09 9.34
CA ASP A 511 -134.03 25.32 9.15
C ASP A 511 -135.02 25.16 7.97
N SER A 512 -134.66 24.41 6.92
CA SER A 512 -135.54 24.19 5.75
C SER A 512 -136.85 23.42 6.04
N ARG A 513 -136.98 22.77 7.21
CA ARG A 513 -138.11 21.90 7.57
C ARG A 513 -139.16 22.56 8.46
N VAL A 514 -139.09 23.88 8.67
CA VAL A 514 -140.03 24.62 9.54
C VAL A 514 -141.27 25.09 8.74
N GLU A 515 -142.42 24.47 9.00
CA GLU A 515 -143.68 24.73 8.27
C GLU A 515 -144.53 25.89 8.82
N ASP A 516 -144.21 26.41 10.02
CA ASP A 516 -145.00 27.44 10.70
C ASP A 516 -144.61 28.88 10.30
N ALA A 517 -145.57 29.71 9.89
CA ALA A 517 -145.32 31.02 9.26
C ALA A 517 -144.72 32.06 10.23
N PHE A 518 -145.01 31.96 11.52
CA PHE A 518 -144.48 32.87 12.54
C PHE A 518 -143.01 32.54 12.91
N ALA A 519 -142.62 31.26 12.81
CA ALA A 519 -141.25 30.83 13.09
C ALA A 519 -140.26 31.34 12.02
N ARG A 520 -140.70 31.40 10.76
CA ARG A 520 -139.88 31.90 9.64
C ARG A 520 -139.51 33.39 9.77
N GLU A 521 -140.39 34.21 10.34
CA GLU A 521 -140.08 35.64 10.57
C GLU A 521 -139.08 35.83 11.72
N MET A 522 -139.21 35.02 12.79
CA MET A 522 -138.25 35.04 13.90
C MET A 522 -136.85 34.55 13.48
N GLU A 523 -136.77 33.61 12.54
CA GLU A 523 -135.50 33.17 11.95
C GLU A 523 -134.80 34.26 11.14
N VAL A 524 -135.54 35.01 10.31
CA VAL A 524 -134.97 36.16 9.58
C VAL A 524 -134.37 37.17 10.55
N ARG A 525 -135.07 37.46 11.64
CA ARG A 525 -134.54 38.37 12.68
C ARG A 525 -133.31 37.83 13.39
N ARG A 526 -133.19 36.51 13.57
CA ARG A 526 -131.98 35.90 14.12
C ARG A 526 -130.79 36.04 13.16
N VAL A 527 -131.00 35.83 11.86
CA VAL A 527 -129.97 36.04 10.83
C VAL A 527 -129.50 37.51 10.84
N ASP A 528 -130.41 38.46 11.02
CA ASP A 528 -130.04 39.87 11.12
C ASP A 528 -129.22 40.17 12.39
N VAL A 529 -129.54 39.56 13.54
CA VAL A 529 -128.73 39.69 14.76
C VAL A 529 -127.33 39.07 14.57
N GLU A 530 -127.23 37.91 13.93
CA GLU A 530 -125.94 37.28 13.62
C GLU A 530 -125.12 38.14 12.64
N ARG A 531 -125.75 38.76 11.63
CA ARG A 531 -125.10 39.74 10.74
C ARG A 531 -124.56 40.94 11.50
N VAL A 532 -125.35 41.54 12.38
CA VAL A 532 -124.91 42.69 13.19
C VAL A 532 -123.77 42.30 14.14
N LYS A 533 -123.77 41.07 14.68
CA LYS A 533 -122.67 40.57 15.52
C LYS A 533 -121.38 40.33 14.73
N ALA A 534 -121.46 39.82 13.51
CA ALA A 534 -120.29 39.53 12.68
C ALA A 534 -119.59 40.77 12.11
N PHE A 535 -120.35 41.81 11.72
CA PHE A 535 -119.81 42.99 11.05
C PHE A 535 -119.80 44.27 11.90
N GLY A 536 -120.37 44.22 13.11
CA GLY A 536 -120.40 45.32 14.07
C GLY A 536 -121.52 46.34 13.82
N PRO A 537 -121.90 47.14 14.84
CA PRO A 537 -123.12 47.95 14.83
C PRO A 537 -123.13 49.17 13.89
N ARG A 538 -122.05 49.41 13.13
CA ARG A 538 -121.91 50.55 12.21
C ARG A 538 -121.78 50.16 10.73
N ALA A 539 -121.89 48.88 10.40
CA ALA A 539 -121.91 48.43 9.00
C ALA A 539 -123.30 48.69 8.37
N VAL A 540 -123.34 49.51 7.33
CA VAL A 540 -124.56 49.76 6.53
C VAL A 540 -124.51 48.89 5.28
N PHE A 541 -125.43 47.94 5.17
CA PHE A 541 -125.56 47.07 4.01
C PHE A 541 -126.58 47.65 3.03
N VAL A 542 -126.11 48.08 1.85
CA VAL A 542 -126.97 48.58 0.77
C VAL A 542 -127.48 47.36 -0.03
N PRO A 543 -128.80 47.17 -0.18
CA PRO A 543 -129.36 46.11 -1.02
C PRO A 543 -129.04 46.41 -2.49
N CYS A 544 -128.13 45.65 -3.09
CA CYS A 544 -128.06 45.58 -4.55
C CYS A 544 -129.17 44.63 -4.99
N GLU A 545 -130.28 45.17 -5.49
CA GLU A 545 -131.32 44.36 -6.11
C GLU A 545 -130.75 43.57 -7.29
N THR A 546 -130.96 42.26 -7.16
CA THR A 546 -130.98 41.22 -8.17
C THR A 546 -131.49 41.64 -9.55
N GLY A 547 -130.79 41.22 -10.60
CA GLY A 547 -131.40 40.95 -11.90
C GLY A 547 -130.81 41.75 -13.04
N GLY A 548 -130.11 41.06 -13.95
CA GLY A 548 -129.32 41.67 -15.01
C GLY A 548 -130.11 42.38 -16.09
N VAL A 549 -129.54 43.48 -16.57
CA VAL A 549 -129.60 43.97 -17.95
C VAL A 549 -128.24 44.64 -18.24
N PRO A 550 -127.55 44.33 -19.35
CA PRO A 550 -126.22 44.88 -19.64
C PRO A 550 -126.32 46.23 -20.35
N GLY A 551 -125.46 47.16 -19.96
CA GLY A 551 -125.12 48.34 -20.76
C GLY A 551 -125.54 49.68 -20.14
N ASN A 552 -124.64 50.32 -19.39
CA ASN A 552 -124.03 51.58 -19.83
C ASN A 552 -122.84 51.99 -18.93
N PRO A 553 -121.85 52.74 -19.47
CA PRO A 553 -120.53 52.91 -18.87
C PRO A 553 -120.36 54.24 -18.12
N THR A 554 -120.11 54.16 -16.81
CA THR A 554 -119.50 55.22 -15.97
C THR A 554 -118.78 54.50 -14.83
N THR A 555 -117.59 53.92 -14.99
CA THR A 555 -116.28 54.55 -15.25
C THR A 555 -115.89 55.60 -14.19
N ASN A 556 -114.89 55.24 -13.36
CA ASN A 556 -113.84 56.10 -12.79
C ASN A 556 -114.11 57.04 -11.59
N ALA A 557 -114.32 56.55 -10.36
CA ALA A 557 -114.19 57.44 -9.19
C ALA A 557 -113.61 56.89 -7.87
N LEU A 558 -113.37 55.59 -7.70
CA LEU A 558 -113.01 55.05 -6.37
C LEU A 558 -111.64 54.38 -6.25
N MET A 559 -110.77 54.55 -7.26
CA MET A 559 -109.37 54.10 -7.20
C MET A 559 -108.37 55.22 -6.85
N THR A 560 -108.82 56.40 -6.43
CA THR A 560 -107.95 57.61 -6.29
C THR A 560 -107.99 58.28 -4.90
N GLY A 561 -108.57 57.65 -3.87
CA GLY A 561 -108.62 58.21 -2.51
C GLY A 561 -108.01 57.29 -1.46
N MET A 562 -106.83 57.64 -0.96
CA MET A 562 -106.18 57.19 0.31
C MET A 562 -104.79 56.55 0.21
N ALA A 563 -104.00 56.95 -0.79
CA ALA A 563 -102.57 57.22 -0.58
C ALA A 563 -102.43 58.52 0.24
N MET A 564 -102.68 58.49 1.56
CA MET A 564 -102.38 59.62 2.47
C MET A 564 -102.47 59.20 3.95
N ARG A 565 -101.47 58.46 4.47
CA ARG A 565 -101.17 58.46 5.92
C ARG A 565 -99.72 58.03 6.20
N LEU A 566 -98.83 59.01 6.12
CA LEU A 566 -97.47 58.98 6.65
C LEU A 566 -97.46 59.71 8.01
N GLY A 567 -96.79 59.12 9.00
CA GLY A 567 -96.19 59.82 10.17
C GLY A 567 -97.01 59.83 11.48
N HIS A 568 -96.47 59.25 12.57
CA HIS A 568 -95.80 59.99 13.67
C HIS A 568 -95.42 59.08 14.86
N GLU A 569 -94.33 59.46 15.55
CA GLU A 569 -93.74 59.02 16.86
C GLU A 569 -92.65 57.92 16.79
N GLU A 570 -91.34 58.22 16.79
CA GLU A 570 -90.41 58.83 17.80
C GLU A 570 -89.96 57.91 18.95
N GLY A 571 -88.63 57.84 19.21
CA GLY A 571 -88.12 57.60 20.57
C GLY A 571 -86.88 56.69 20.79
N ALA A 572 -85.69 57.15 20.39
CA ALA A 572 -84.42 57.19 21.15
C ALA A 572 -83.80 55.98 21.94
N ALA A 573 -82.50 55.74 21.63
CA ALA A 573 -81.32 55.76 22.53
C ALA A 573 -80.56 54.47 22.96
N SER A 574 -79.22 54.63 22.90
CA SER A 574 -78.13 54.11 23.77
C SER A 574 -77.59 52.68 23.52
N SER A 575 -76.36 52.48 23.02
CA SER A 575 -75.01 52.61 23.63
C SER A 575 -74.44 51.33 24.27
N ARG A 576 -73.22 50.98 23.82
CA ARG A 576 -72.13 50.19 24.45
C ARG A 576 -72.38 48.74 24.89
N LYS A 577 -71.67 47.82 24.23
CA LYS A 577 -70.36 47.34 24.70
C LYS A 577 -69.48 46.91 23.54
#